data_AF-A0A3Q1F5E5-F1
#
_entry.id   AF-A0A3Q1F5E5-F1
#
_cell.length_a   1.000
_cell.length_b   1.000
_cell.length_c   1.000
_cell.angle_alpha   90.00
_cell.angle_beta   90.00
_cell.angle_gamma   90.00
#
_symmetry.space_group_name_H-M   'P 1'
#
loop_
_entity.id
_entity.type
_entity.pdbx_description
1 polymer ?
#
loop_
_entity_poly.entity_id
_entity_poly.type
_entity_poly.pdbx_seq_one_letter_code
_entity_poly.pdbx_strand_id
1 'polypeptide(L)'
;SGDVSSSLPSQIETCAQTSVSLPTGQPTPPTTPEPVSAVCSAKSSPRKMGREKGKKTVDRLSVEYRQRRERNNIAVRKSRDKAKRRNLDMQQKLIELSAENDRLHKTIEQLTRELTGLREFFKQMPSSSFPGSTSAESR
;
A
#
# COMPACT_ATOMS: atom_id res chain seq x y z
N SER A 1 16.53 35.42 -1.10
CA SER A 1 15.59 35.13 0.00
C SER A 1 14.72 33.97 -0.46
N GLY A 2 14.89 32.71 -0.08
CA GLY A 2 15.41 32.08 1.13
C GLY A 2 14.54 30.81 1.26
N ASP A 3 15.13 29.65 1.00
CA ASP A 3 14.49 28.34 0.92
C ASP A 3 13.60 28.01 2.14
N VAL A 4 12.38 27.53 1.87
CA VAL A 4 11.52 26.94 2.90
C VAL A 4 11.97 25.50 3.12
N SER A 5 13.03 25.34 3.92
CA SER A 5 13.46 24.02 4.39
C SER A 5 12.45 23.53 5.43
N SER A 6 11.42 22.79 5.00
CA SER A 6 10.45 22.15 5.90
C SER A 6 11.07 20.87 6.48
N SER A 7 11.91 21.07 7.48
CA SER A 7 12.51 20.01 8.30
C SER A 7 11.42 19.09 8.87
N LEU A 8 11.62 17.77 8.79
CA LEU A 8 10.70 16.73 9.32
C LEU A 8 10.10 17.01 10.72
N PRO A 9 10.84 17.59 11.69
CA PRO A 9 10.29 17.98 12.99
C PRO A 9 9.15 19.01 12.92
N SER A 10 9.19 19.97 11.98
CA SER A 10 8.13 20.99 11.86
C SER A 10 6.84 20.40 11.29
N GLN A 11 6.93 19.37 10.45
CA GLN A 11 5.77 18.62 9.97
C GLN A 11 5.12 17.81 11.10
N ILE A 12 5.93 17.22 12.00
CA ILE A 12 5.44 16.46 13.17
C ILE A 12 4.68 17.38 14.14
N GLU A 13 5.18 18.60 14.36
CA GLU A 13 4.54 19.59 15.23
C GLU A 13 3.19 20.05 14.67
N THR A 14 3.09 20.21 13.35
CA THR A 14 1.84 20.60 12.67
C THR A 14 0.79 19.48 12.74
N CYS A 15 1.20 18.21 12.67
CA CYS A 15 0.33 17.06 12.87
C CYS A 15 -0.15 16.93 14.33
N ALA A 16 0.67 17.32 15.31
CA ALA A 16 0.31 17.25 16.72
C ALA A 16 -0.77 18.28 17.13
N GLN A 17 -0.89 19.39 16.41
CA GLN A 17 -1.88 20.44 16.71
C GLN A 17 -3.25 20.25 16.04
N THR A 18 -3.45 19.19 15.25
CA THR A 18 -4.77 18.87 14.70
C THR A 18 -5.62 18.18 15.77
N SER A 19 -6.32 18.98 16.58
CA SER A 19 -7.32 18.51 17.53
C SER A 19 -8.55 17.96 16.79
N VAL A 20 -8.67 16.63 16.77
CA VAL A 20 -9.93 15.98 16.36
C VAL A 20 -10.87 15.97 17.55
N SER A 21 -11.88 16.84 17.54
CA SER A 21 -13.06 16.65 18.39
C SER A 21 -13.72 15.34 17.97
N LEU A 22 -13.71 14.31 18.84
CA LEU A 22 -14.40 13.05 18.63
C LEU A 22 -15.90 13.20 18.97
N PRO A 23 -16.83 13.11 18.01
CA PRO A 23 -18.09 12.45 18.26
C PRO A 23 -17.86 10.94 18.18
N THR A 24 -18.22 10.22 19.24
CA THR A 24 -18.36 8.76 19.29
C THR A 24 -19.09 8.24 18.04
N GLY A 25 -18.34 7.69 17.08
CA GLY A 25 -18.90 7.20 15.83
C GLY A 25 -17.82 6.62 14.91
N GLN A 26 -17.65 5.30 14.99
CA GLN A 26 -17.14 4.36 13.97
C GLN A 26 -16.36 4.93 12.76
N PRO A 27 -15.08 4.57 12.53
CA PRO A 27 -14.38 4.98 11.31
C PRO A 27 -14.89 4.18 10.10
N THR A 28 -15.58 4.85 9.19
CA THR A 28 -15.76 4.37 7.81
C THR A 28 -14.50 4.68 7.00
N PRO A 29 -13.92 3.71 6.26
CA PRO A 29 -12.78 4.00 5.38
C PRO A 29 -13.21 4.85 4.17
N PRO A 30 -12.32 5.71 3.63
CA PRO A 30 -12.62 6.54 2.47
C PRO A 30 -12.84 5.70 1.20
N THR A 31 -13.85 6.09 0.41
CA THR A 31 -14.23 5.51 -0.88
C THR A 31 -13.06 5.52 -1.85
N THR A 32 -12.62 4.34 -2.28
CA THR A 32 -11.73 4.15 -3.44
C THR A 32 -12.55 4.26 -4.74
N PRO A 33 -12.06 4.92 -5.80
CA PRO A 33 -12.77 4.97 -7.08
C PRO A 33 -12.65 3.60 -7.79
N GLU A 34 -13.79 2.99 -8.15
CA GLU A 34 -13.82 1.73 -8.90
C GLU A 34 -13.47 1.95 -10.39
N PRO A 35 -12.76 1.01 -11.04
CA PRO A 35 -12.63 1.00 -12.50
C PRO A 35 -13.90 0.44 -13.15
N VAL A 36 -14.38 1.14 -14.17
CA VAL A 36 -15.47 0.69 -15.03
C VAL A 36 -15.00 -0.50 -15.88
N SER A 37 -15.71 -1.62 -15.81
CA SER A 37 -15.58 -2.68 -16.82
C SER A 37 -16.92 -3.35 -17.07
N ALA A 38 -17.26 -3.36 -18.35
CA ALA A 38 -18.54 -3.70 -18.94
C ALA A 38 -18.86 -5.19 -18.90
N VAL A 39 -20.16 -5.45 -18.76
CA VAL A 39 -21.01 -6.54 -19.30
C VAL A 39 -20.47 -7.98 -19.23
N CYS A 40 -21.27 -8.88 -18.63
CA CYS A 40 -21.73 -10.11 -19.27
C CYS A 40 -22.86 -10.76 -18.45
N SER A 41 -23.94 -11.07 -19.15
CA SER A 41 -25.16 -11.76 -18.74
C SER A 41 -24.90 -13.17 -18.20
N ALA A 42 -25.65 -13.59 -17.18
CA ALA A 42 -26.57 -14.72 -17.27
C ALA A 42 -27.16 -15.15 -15.90
N LYS A 43 -28.45 -15.50 -15.98
CA LYS A 43 -29.27 -16.32 -15.07
C LYS A 43 -30.08 -15.58 -14.00
N SER A 44 -31.33 -15.37 -14.42
CA SER A 44 -32.54 -15.13 -13.65
C SER A 44 -32.63 -15.91 -12.34
N SER A 45 -32.96 -15.20 -11.28
CA SER A 45 -33.72 -15.74 -10.15
C SER A 45 -34.79 -14.71 -9.79
N PRO A 46 -36.08 -15.08 -9.71
CA PRO A 46 -37.12 -14.13 -9.38
C PRO A 46 -36.98 -13.79 -7.90
N ARG A 47 -36.42 -12.61 -7.59
CA ARG A 47 -36.54 -12.03 -6.26
C ARG A 47 -38.00 -11.64 -6.06
N LYS A 48 -38.81 -12.58 -5.55
CA LYS A 48 -40.14 -12.30 -5.03
C LYS A 48 -40.02 -11.27 -3.89
N MET A 49 -40.65 -10.12 -4.12
CA MET A 49 -41.56 -9.39 -3.24
C MET A 49 -41.15 -9.21 -1.78
N GLY A 50 -41.04 -7.95 -1.37
CA GLY A 50 -41.07 -7.60 0.06
C GLY A 50 -40.37 -6.33 0.47
N ARG A 51 -40.30 -5.30 -0.40
CA ARG A 51 -39.89 -3.95 0.01
C ARG A 51 -41.09 -3.21 0.60
N GLU A 52 -41.64 -3.76 1.68
CA GLU A 52 -42.61 -3.02 2.49
C GLU A 52 -41.85 -2.38 3.64
N LYS A 53 -41.68 -1.07 3.52
CA LYS A 53 -41.10 -0.18 4.52
C LYS A 53 -42.12 -0.01 5.66
N GLY A 54 -42.30 -1.06 6.45
CA GLY A 54 -43.05 -1.05 7.69
C GLY A 54 -42.16 -1.62 8.79
N LYS A 55 -42.16 -1.00 9.97
CA LYS A 55 -41.49 -1.53 11.17
C LYS A 55 -42.19 -2.84 11.58
N LYS A 56 -41.92 -3.93 10.87
CA LYS A 56 -42.35 -5.28 11.26
C LYS A 56 -41.49 -5.66 12.45
N THR A 57 -42.07 -5.62 13.64
CA THR A 57 -41.48 -6.21 14.84
C THR A 57 -41.06 -7.63 14.50
N VAL A 58 -39.75 -7.86 14.44
CA VAL A 58 -39.21 -9.16 14.07
C VAL A 58 -39.41 -10.08 15.26
N ASP A 59 -40.22 -11.12 15.09
CA ASP A 59 -40.33 -12.18 16.07
C ASP A 59 -38.97 -12.90 16.22
N ARG A 60 -38.38 -12.74 17.40
CA ARG A 60 -37.06 -13.26 17.74
C ARG A 60 -37.03 -14.79 17.86
N LEU A 61 -38.17 -15.43 18.09
CA LEU A 61 -38.25 -16.88 18.28
C LEU A 61 -38.55 -17.63 16.98
N SER A 62 -39.02 -16.90 15.95
CA SER A 62 -39.26 -17.45 14.61
C SER A 62 -38.04 -18.19 14.07
N VAL A 63 -38.31 -19.34 13.44
CA VAL A 63 -37.30 -20.18 12.77
C VAL A 63 -36.55 -19.39 11.71
N GLU A 64 -37.24 -18.53 10.95
CA GLU A 64 -36.62 -17.70 9.91
C GLU A 64 -35.63 -16.69 10.50
N TYR A 65 -35.96 -16.08 11.64
CA TYR A 65 -35.06 -15.16 12.34
C TYR A 65 -33.81 -15.90 12.80
N ARG A 66 -33.96 -17.07 13.44
CA ARG A 66 -32.84 -17.89 13.89
C ARG A 66 -31.91 -18.27 12.74
N GLN A 67 -32.46 -18.75 11.62
CA GLN A 67 -31.66 -19.07 10.43
C GLN A 67 -30.92 -17.85 9.86
N ARG A 68 -31.57 -16.68 9.83
CA ARG A 68 -30.93 -15.44 9.37
C ARG A 68 -29.78 -15.02 10.29
N ARG A 69 -29.97 -15.12 11.60
CA ARG A 69 -28.92 -14.83 12.60
C ARG A 69 -27.76 -15.81 12.49
N GLU A 70 -28.03 -17.11 12.31
CA GLU A 70 -26.96 -18.09 12.16
C GLU A 70 -26.11 -17.82 10.92
N ARG A 71 -26.75 -17.55 9.77
CA ARG A 71 -26.04 -17.15 8.55
C ARG A 71 -25.21 -15.88 8.75
N ASN A 72 -25.75 -14.89 9.45
CA ASN A 72 -25.02 -13.66 9.74
C ASN A 72 -23.82 -13.92 10.68
N ASN A 73 -23.98 -14.74 11.72
CA ASN A 73 -22.90 -15.12 12.62
C ASN A 73 -21.76 -15.79 11.84
N ILE A 74 -22.07 -16.71 10.93
CA ILE A 74 -21.08 -17.33 10.04
C ILE A 74 -20.37 -16.28 9.17
N ALA A 75 -21.13 -15.37 8.55
CA ALA A 75 -20.57 -14.33 7.70
C ALA A 75 -19.65 -13.37 8.48
N VAL A 76 -20.03 -13.02 9.71
CA VAL A 76 -19.22 -12.17 10.61
C VAL A 76 -17.92 -12.87 10.99
N ARG A 77 -17.98 -14.15 11.38
CA ARG A 77 -16.76 -14.95 11.67
C ARG A 77 -15.84 -14.96 10.46
N LYS A 78 -16.36 -15.30 9.27
CA LYS A 78 -15.61 -15.31 8.01
C LYS A 78 -14.99 -13.95 7.68
N SER A 79 -15.73 -12.85 7.86
CA SER A 79 -15.24 -11.50 7.61
C SER A 79 -14.10 -11.12 8.57
N ARG A 80 -14.24 -11.46 9.86
CA ARG A 80 -13.21 -11.24 10.87
C ARG A 80 -11.94 -12.03 10.55
N ASP A 81 -12.06 -13.30 10.20
CA ASP A 81 -10.90 -14.14 9.90
C ASP A 81 -10.20 -13.68 8.62
N LYS A 82 -10.95 -13.25 7.61
CA LYS A 82 -10.38 -12.62 6.41
C LYS A 82 -9.60 -11.34 6.75
N ALA A 83 -10.13 -10.49 7.63
CA ALA A 83 -9.43 -9.27 8.06
C ALA A 83 -8.15 -9.59 8.85
N LYS A 84 -8.20 -10.56 9.77
CA LYS A 84 -7.02 -11.05 10.50
C LYS A 84 -5.96 -11.57 9.54
N ARG A 85 -6.36 -12.40 8.57
CA ARG A 85 -5.44 -12.94 7.57
C ARG A 85 -4.78 -11.84 6.75
N ARG A 86 -5.57 -10.86 6.27
CA ARG A 86 -5.03 -9.69 5.56
C ARG A 86 -4.00 -8.93 6.39
N ASN A 87 -4.23 -8.75 7.68
CA ASN A 87 -3.28 -8.06 8.56
C ASN A 87 -1.98 -8.86 8.74
N LEU A 88 -2.06 -10.19 8.89
CA LEU A 88 -0.89 -11.05 8.95
C LEU A 88 -0.09 -11.03 7.64
N ASP A 89 -0.78 -11.18 6.51
CA ASP A 89 -0.14 -11.15 5.19
C ASP A 89 0.55 -9.79 4.95
N MET A 90 -0.05 -8.68 5.41
CA MET A 90 0.57 -7.35 5.36
C MET A 90 1.83 -7.26 6.22
N GLN A 91 1.80 -7.78 7.46
CA GLN A 91 2.98 -7.82 8.33
C GLN A 91 4.10 -8.65 7.71
N GLN A 92 3.76 -9.81 7.14
CA GLN A 92 4.74 -10.63 6.42
C GLN A 92 5.33 -9.87 5.23
N LYS A 93 4.51 -9.14 4.48
CA LYS A 93 4.99 -8.37 3.33
C LYS A 93 5.94 -7.25 3.74
N LEU A 94 5.71 -6.60 4.88
CA LEU A 94 6.62 -5.59 5.41
C LEU A 94 8.00 -6.18 5.72
N ILE A 95 8.04 -7.37 6.32
CA ILE A 95 9.30 -8.07 6.62
C ILE A 95 10.04 -8.41 5.32
N GLU A 96 9.35 -8.98 4.34
CA GLU A 96 9.94 -9.30 3.03
C GLU A 96 10.52 -8.06 2.33
N LEU A 97 9.75 -6.96 2.30
CA LEU A 97 10.19 -5.73 1.67
C LEU A 97 11.36 -5.10 2.40
N SER A 98 11.39 -5.16 3.74
CA SER A 98 12.53 -4.67 4.54
C SER A 98 13.79 -5.46 4.22
N ALA A 99 13.71 -6.79 4.18
CA ALA A 99 14.86 -7.64 3.87
C ALA A 99 15.38 -7.41 2.44
N GLU A 100 14.48 -7.24 1.47
CA GLU A 100 14.84 -6.93 0.09
C GLU A 100 15.44 -5.54 -0.04
N ASN A 101 14.91 -4.55 0.69
CA ASN A 101 15.47 -3.20 0.74
C ASN A 101 16.91 -3.20 1.25
N ASP A 102 17.18 -3.91 2.36
CA ASP A 102 18.53 -4.06 2.90
C ASP A 102 19.48 -4.73 1.90
N ARG A 103 19.00 -5.75 1.18
CA ARG A 103 19.77 -6.44 0.13
C ARG A 103 20.13 -5.48 -1.02
N LEU A 104 19.18 -4.65 -1.44
CA LEU A 104 19.39 -3.64 -2.48
C LEU A 104 20.40 -2.58 -2.02
N HIS A 105 20.29 -2.08 -0.78
CA HIS A 105 21.27 -1.14 -0.22
C HIS A 105 22.69 -1.72 -0.20
N LYS A 106 22.86 -2.97 0.23
CA LYS A 106 24.17 -3.66 0.18
C LYS A 106 24.72 -3.76 -1.25
N THR A 107 23.86 -4.04 -2.22
CA THR A 107 24.24 -4.11 -3.63
C THR A 107 24.69 -2.74 -4.16
N ILE A 108 23.93 -1.69 -3.85
CA ILE A 108 24.28 -0.30 -4.21
C ILE A 108 25.61 0.09 -3.60
N GLU A 109 25.83 -0.19 -2.32
CA GLU A 109 27.08 0.10 -1.65
C GLU A 109 28.27 -0.65 -2.26
N GLN A 110 28.09 -1.93 -2.58
CA GLN A 110 29.13 -2.72 -3.23
C GLN A 110 29.52 -2.11 -4.58
N LEU A 111 28.54 -1.87 -5.46
CA LEU A 111 28.79 -1.27 -6.77
C LEU A 111 29.42 0.12 -6.65
N THR A 112 29.00 0.90 -5.65
CA THR A 112 29.58 2.22 -5.37
C THR A 112 31.05 2.11 -4.96
N ARG A 113 31.41 1.14 -4.11
CA ARG A 113 32.80 0.86 -3.74
C ARG A 113 33.64 0.41 -4.94
N GLU A 114 33.11 -0.50 -5.76
CA GLU A 114 33.78 -0.97 -6.98
C GLU A 114 34.03 0.17 -7.97
N LEU A 115 33.03 0.99 -8.26
CA LEU A 115 33.17 2.16 -9.14
C LEU A 115 34.17 3.19 -8.59
N THR A 116 34.17 3.41 -7.28
CA THR A 116 35.14 4.30 -6.63
C THR A 116 36.55 3.75 -6.75
N GLY A 117 36.74 2.45 -6.50
CA GLY A 117 38.02 1.77 -6.68
C GLY A 117 38.54 1.85 -8.11
N LEU A 118 37.68 1.61 -9.11
CA LEU A 118 38.03 1.75 -10.52
C LEU A 118 38.43 3.19 -10.87
N ARG A 119 37.66 4.19 -10.42
CA ARG A 119 38.00 5.61 -10.64
C ARG A 119 39.36 5.97 -10.04
N GLU A 120 39.65 5.49 -8.83
CA GLU A 120 40.93 5.75 -8.19
C GLU A 120 42.08 5.04 -8.91
N PHE A 121 41.87 3.79 -9.35
CA PHE A 121 42.83 3.06 -10.16
C PHE A 121 43.19 3.81 -11.47
N PHE A 122 42.19 4.32 -12.19
CA PHE A 122 42.44 5.10 -13.42
C PHE A 122 43.11 6.45 -13.15
N LYS A 123 42.88 7.07 -11.98
CA LYS A 123 43.57 8.32 -11.60
C LYS A 123 45.03 8.10 -11.22
N GLN A 124 45.35 6.97 -10.61
CA GLN A 124 46.71 6.64 -10.18
C GLN A 124 47.56 6.04 -11.30
N MET A 125 46.96 5.59 -12.41
CA MET A 125 47.73 5.26 -13.60
C MET A 125 48.44 6.53 -14.11
N PRO A 126 49.80 6.54 -14.15
CA PRO A 126 50.51 7.63 -14.81
C PRO A 126 50.02 7.74 -16.24
N SER A 127 50.03 8.95 -16.81
CA SER A 127 49.69 9.24 -18.21
C SER A 127 50.69 8.63 -19.21
N SER A 128 51.25 7.45 -18.93
CA SER A 128 52.15 6.69 -19.76
C SER A 128 51.37 5.60 -20.49
N SER A 129 51.11 5.87 -21.77
CA SER A 129 50.74 4.92 -22.82
C SER A 129 49.26 4.55 -22.98
N PHE A 130 48.42 5.56 -23.18
CA PHE A 130 47.33 5.41 -24.15
C PHE A 130 47.78 6.04 -25.50
N PRO A 131 48.48 5.30 -26.39
CA PRO A 131 48.79 5.80 -27.72
C PRO A 131 47.54 5.66 -28.57
N GLY A 132 46.69 6.70 -28.60
CA GLY A 132 45.46 6.61 -29.39
C GLY A 132 44.51 7.77 -29.26
N SER A 133 44.99 9.01 -29.37
CA SER A 133 44.19 10.11 -29.93
C SER A 133 45.08 11.29 -30.32
N THR A 134 46.10 11.03 -31.14
CA THR A 134 46.68 12.07 -31.98
C THR A 134 46.09 11.95 -33.37
N SER A 135 45.49 13.05 -33.83
CA SER A 135 45.20 13.39 -35.23
C SER A 135 43.87 12.89 -35.87
N ALA A 136 42.95 13.84 -36.02
CA ALA A 136 42.17 14.11 -37.24
C ALA A 136 41.69 15.57 -37.12
N GLU A 137 42.55 16.54 -37.40
CA GLU A 137 42.88 17.11 -38.72
C GLU A 137 41.98 18.30 -39.08
N SER A 138 42.65 19.44 -39.24
CA SER A 138 42.15 20.72 -39.71
C SER A 138 41.48 20.63 -41.09
N ARG A 139 40.28 21.20 -41.26
CA ARG A 139 39.96 22.16 -42.33
C ARG A 139 38.62 22.85 -42.12
#